data_AF-A0A256YFQ3-F1
#
_entry.id   AF-A0A256YFQ3-F1
#
_cell.length_a   1.000
_cell.length_b   1.000
_cell.length_c   1.000
_cell.angle_alpha   90.00
_cell.angle_beta   90.00
_cell.angle_gamma   90.00
#
_symmetry.space_group_name_H-M   'P 1'
#
loop_
_entity.id
_entity.type
_entity.pdbx_description
1 polymer ?
#
loop_
_entity_poly.entity_id
_entity_poly.type
_entity_poly.pdbx_seq_one_letter_code
_entity_poly.pdbx_strand_id
1 'polypeptide(L)'
;MAKRKKKLQVKEKRDSSRFMIYLMIAAMLFSGFYMRDIQNTSLDGLKRITLEVGNPVFYESAIEGRTYLLFRFTFDELDDNRTNSVKSILNSKLGTNNYELFEGCMGTLPINISGPGTDGVYFPCGFDTGIDDYFKIFLLKKTKDGLFGGTIGFVEKKIEVGPVIDADVVNITNILARGVIESDFYPDRLYGINTSDMELLSPRVLINRTVGDEILGEIDSLPGVDVRTEDNKTIVSFNSSHENITRILETENIPYNLETGYLALTVPENASVSFINYTLNEAKISNITLEKVGSVSLPEEIIIDGKLVTIPNNDRFDAVLKIDTEIGDRINISLSTLRYGDHVLIMGAEEI
;
A
#
# COMPACT_ATOMS: atom_id res chain seq x y z
N MET A 1 -7.24 -29.16 -5.27
CA MET A 1 -5.98 -28.77 -4.59
C MET A 1 -5.52 -27.41 -5.12
N ALA A 2 -4.75 -26.64 -4.35
CA ALA A 2 -4.48 -25.22 -4.61
C ALA A 2 -3.67 -24.95 -5.89
N LYS A 3 -4.17 -24.04 -6.74
CA LYS A 3 -3.44 -23.42 -7.87
C LYS A 3 -2.13 -22.82 -7.33
N ARG A 4 -0.96 -23.33 -7.73
CA ARG A 4 0.33 -22.75 -7.33
C ARG A 4 0.63 -21.51 -8.19
N LYS A 5 0.01 -20.38 -7.81
CA LYS A 5 0.40 -19.02 -8.22
C LYS A 5 1.83 -18.75 -7.76
N LYS A 6 2.68 -18.20 -8.63
CA LYS A 6 4.12 -18.03 -8.36
C LYS A 6 4.57 -16.61 -8.69
N LYS A 7 5.53 -16.12 -7.91
CA LYS A 7 6.07 -14.76 -7.99
C LYS A 7 7.36 -14.77 -8.79
N LEU A 8 7.66 -13.68 -9.46
CA LEU A 8 8.92 -13.49 -10.18
C LEU A 8 9.48 -12.10 -9.82
N GLN A 9 10.77 -12.02 -9.51
CA GLN A 9 11.51 -10.76 -9.33
C GLN A 9 12.48 -10.58 -10.49
N VAL A 10 12.49 -9.40 -11.13
CA VAL A 10 13.44 -9.08 -12.21
C VAL A 10 14.81 -8.71 -11.61
N LYS A 11 15.86 -9.47 -11.91
CA LYS A 11 17.24 -9.18 -11.41
C LYS A 11 18.15 -8.49 -12.42
N GLU A 12 17.87 -8.60 -13.72
CA GLU A 12 18.79 -8.12 -14.75
C GLU A 12 17.99 -7.71 -16.01
N LYS A 13 18.19 -6.49 -16.52
CA LYS A 13 17.55 -6.02 -17.77
C LYS A 13 18.27 -6.52 -19.04
N ARG A 14 19.14 -7.52 -18.95
CA ARG A 14 19.99 -7.94 -20.07
C ARG A 14 19.55 -9.25 -20.71
N ASP A 15 18.60 -9.08 -21.62
CA ASP A 15 18.77 -9.56 -22.99
C ASP A 15 18.05 -8.52 -23.89
N SER A 16 18.60 -7.30 -23.90
CA SER A 16 18.14 -6.06 -24.59
C SER A 16 18.17 -6.18 -26.13
N SER A 17 17.78 -7.34 -26.61
CA SER A 17 18.04 -7.90 -27.93
C SER A 17 16.85 -8.76 -28.34
N ARG A 18 15.70 -8.73 -27.67
CA ARG A 18 14.58 -9.66 -27.93
C ARG A 18 13.20 -9.00 -27.79
N PHE A 19 12.45 -8.94 -28.89
CA PHE A 19 11.00 -8.69 -28.85
C PHE A 19 10.22 -9.99 -28.87
N MET A 20 9.03 -9.94 -28.30
CA MET A 20 8.05 -11.01 -28.36
C MET A 20 6.74 -10.43 -28.88
N ILE A 21 6.30 -10.89 -30.06
CA ILE A 21 4.95 -10.60 -30.53
C ILE A 21 4.05 -11.72 -30.01
N TYR A 22 3.03 -11.32 -29.27
CA TYR A 22 1.94 -12.18 -28.91
C TYR A 22 0.83 -12.02 -29.96
N LEU A 23 0.57 -13.07 -30.73
CA LEU A 23 -0.59 -13.13 -31.61
C LEU A 23 -1.56 -14.12 -30.97
N MET A 24 -2.51 -13.60 -30.20
CA MET A 24 -3.58 -14.43 -29.65
C MET A 24 -4.57 -14.78 -30.77
N ILE A 25 -4.25 -15.83 -31.54
CA ILE A 25 -5.26 -16.43 -32.40
C ILE A 25 -6.12 -17.30 -31.48
N ALA A 26 -7.29 -16.79 -31.08
CA ALA A 26 -8.35 -17.61 -30.50
C ALA A 26 -8.89 -18.56 -31.59
N ALA A 27 -8.09 -19.54 -31.99
CA ALA A 27 -8.47 -20.54 -32.95
C ALA A 27 -9.40 -21.54 -32.25
N MET A 28 -10.70 -21.38 -32.45
CA MET A 28 -11.63 -22.50 -32.35
C MET A 28 -11.06 -23.65 -33.20
N LEU A 29 -10.80 -24.77 -32.54
CA LEU A 29 -10.31 -26.00 -33.14
C LEU A 29 -11.20 -26.40 -34.34
N PHE A 30 -10.55 -26.90 -35.39
CA PHE A 30 -11.12 -27.53 -36.59
C PHE A 30 -11.59 -26.62 -37.75
N SER A 31 -10.65 -25.94 -38.41
CA SER A 31 -10.70 -25.81 -39.88
C SER A 31 -9.28 -25.63 -40.44
N GLY A 32 -9.01 -26.19 -41.62
CA GLY A 32 -7.67 -26.19 -42.22
C GLY A 32 -7.13 -24.77 -42.40
N PHE A 33 -5.95 -24.50 -41.85
CA PHE A 33 -5.23 -23.25 -42.07
C PHE A 33 -4.62 -23.29 -43.47
N TYR A 34 -5.19 -22.54 -44.41
CA TYR A 34 -4.54 -22.23 -45.68
C TYR A 34 -3.79 -20.90 -45.51
N MET A 35 -2.46 -20.93 -45.65
CA MET A 35 -1.67 -19.69 -45.79
C MET A 35 -2.14 -18.97 -47.06
N ARG A 36 -2.88 -17.87 -46.88
CA ARG A 36 -3.41 -17.08 -48.01
C ARG A 36 -2.36 -16.19 -48.66
N ASP A 37 -1.37 -15.75 -47.89
CA ASP A 37 -0.35 -14.80 -48.35
C ASP A 37 0.94 -15.00 -47.54
N ILE A 38 2.10 -14.85 -48.19
CA ILE A 38 3.42 -14.84 -47.56
C ILE A 38 4.08 -13.53 -47.93
N GLN A 39 4.24 -12.65 -46.95
CA GLN A 39 4.91 -11.37 -47.15
C GLN A 39 6.30 -11.37 -46.53
N ASN A 40 7.30 -11.12 -47.36
CA ASN A 40 8.67 -10.94 -46.90
C ASN A 40 8.83 -9.53 -46.32
N THR A 41 9.33 -9.46 -45.08
CA THR A 41 9.62 -8.21 -44.39
C THR A 41 11.01 -8.30 -43.80
N SER A 42 11.89 -7.37 -44.14
CA SER A 42 13.20 -7.22 -43.51
C SER A 42 13.06 -6.30 -42.30
N LEU A 43 13.51 -6.77 -41.14
CA LEU A 43 13.70 -5.91 -39.96
C LEU A 43 15.20 -5.73 -39.78
N ASP A 44 15.66 -4.48 -39.75
CA ASP A 44 17.08 -4.18 -39.59
C ASP A 44 17.61 -4.68 -38.24
N GLY A 45 18.82 -5.24 -38.24
CA GLY A 45 19.43 -5.85 -37.04
C GLY A 45 18.75 -7.13 -36.53
N LEU A 46 17.77 -7.70 -37.25
CA LEU A 46 17.14 -8.97 -36.88
C LEU A 46 18.07 -10.15 -37.14
N LYS A 47 18.49 -10.83 -36.07
CA LYS A 47 19.35 -12.00 -36.13
C LYS A 47 18.60 -13.32 -36.25
N ARG A 48 17.47 -13.44 -35.55
CA ARG A 48 16.75 -14.71 -35.44
C ARG A 48 15.26 -14.49 -35.22
N ILE A 49 14.47 -15.28 -35.92
CA ILE A 49 13.05 -15.47 -35.62
C ILE A 49 12.89 -16.87 -35.06
N THR A 50 12.12 -17.00 -33.98
CA THR A 50 11.68 -18.30 -33.47
C THR A 50 10.16 -18.29 -33.40
N LEU A 51 9.56 -19.30 -34.00
CA LEU A 51 8.14 -19.57 -33.87
C LEU A 51 7.95 -20.69 -32.86
N GLU A 52 7.19 -20.43 -31.80
CA GLU A 52 6.83 -21.44 -30.81
C GLU A 52 5.31 -21.60 -30.79
N VAL A 53 4.84 -22.83 -30.98
CA VAL A 53 3.44 -23.19 -30.83
C VAL A 53 3.33 -24.03 -29.56
N GLY A 54 2.57 -23.54 -28.58
CA GLY A 54 2.33 -24.24 -27.32
C GLY A 54 0.88 -24.62 -27.19
N ASN A 55 0.58 -25.90 -26.93
CA ASN A 55 -0.74 -26.32 -26.49
C ASN A 55 -0.63 -26.79 -25.03
N PRO A 56 -0.72 -25.87 -24.05
CA PRO A 56 -0.54 -26.22 -22.67
C PRO A 56 -1.64 -27.17 -22.20
N VAL A 57 -1.21 -28.25 -21.57
CA VAL A 57 -2.10 -29.20 -20.90
C VAL A 57 -2.09 -28.84 -19.42
N PHE A 58 -3.22 -28.35 -18.91
CA PHE A 58 -3.41 -28.11 -17.49
C PHE A 58 -4.27 -29.24 -16.91
N TYR A 59 -3.68 -30.07 -16.06
CA TYR A 59 -4.44 -31.08 -15.32
C TYR A 59 -5.27 -30.36 -14.24
N GLU A 60 -6.60 -30.54 -14.30
CA GLU A 60 -7.65 -29.96 -13.43
C GLU A 60 -8.18 -28.55 -13.82
N SER A 61 -9.23 -28.57 -14.67
CA SER A 61 -10.32 -27.59 -14.83
C SER A 61 -9.95 -26.10 -14.99
N ALA A 62 -9.83 -25.66 -16.26
CA ALA A 62 -10.59 -24.52 -16.84
C ALA A 62 -9.97 -23.93 -18.13
N ILE A 63 -8.81 -24.40 -18.61
CA ILE A 63 -8.26 -23.95 -19.90
C ILE A 63 -7.61 -25.15 -20.61
N GLU A 64 -8.41 -26.15 -20.96
CA GLU A 64 -8.05 -27.02 -22.08
C GLU A 64 -8.35 -26.24 -23.37
N GLY A 65 -7.37 -26.10 -24.26
CA GLY A 65 -7.64 -25.73 -25.66
C GLY A 65 -7.24 -24.34 -26.12
N ARG A 66 -6.40 -23.59 -25.39
CA ARG A 66 -5.76 -22.39 -25.98
C ARG A 66 -4.41 -22.76 -26.58
N THR A 67 -4.34 -22.85 -27.90
CA THR A 67 -3.06 -22.91 -28.61
C THR A 67 -2.42 -21.51 -28.59
N TYR A 68 -1.22 -21.41 -28.04
CA TYR A 68 -0.42 -20.20 -28.01
C TYR A 68 0.50 -20.20 -29.23
N LEU A 69 0.46 -19.12 -30.01
CA LEU A 69 1.38 -18.86 -31.10
C LEU A 69 2.29 -17.70 -30.69
N LEU A 70 3.59 -17.99 -30.56
CA LEU A 70 4.56 -17.04 -30.07
C LEU A 70 5.62 -16.79 -31.13
N PHE A 71 5.73 -15.53 -31.57
CA PHE A 71 6.83 -15.10 -32.42
C PHE A 71 7.84 -14.34 -31.58
N ARG A 72 9.05 -14.90 -31.50
CA ARG A 72 10.16 -14.27 -30.82
C ARG A 72 11.16 -13.77 -31.84
N PHE A 73 11.46 -12.49 -31.77
CA PHE A 73 12.43 -11.83 -32.63
C PHE A 73 13.66 -11.49 -31.80
N THR A 74 14.83 -11.93 -32.23
CA THR A 74 16.11 -11.59 -31.59
C THR A 74 16.87 -10.62 -32.49
N PHE A 75 17.20 -9.46 -31.95
CA PHE A 75 17.96 -8.38 -32.55
C PHE A 75 19.38 -8.29 -31.98
N ASP A 76 20.28 -7.61 -32.67
CA ASP A 76 21.62 -7.29 -32.16
C ASP A 76 21.57 -6.38 -30.93
N GLU A 77 20.88 -5.25 -31.07
CA GLU A 77 20.63 -4.30 -29.99
C GLU A 77 19.19 -3.77 -30.14
N LEU A 78 18.56 -3.45 -29.02
CA LEU A 78 17.27 -2.77 -28.97
C LEU A 78 17.46 -1.36 -28.42
N ASP A 79 16.91 -0.40 -29.15
CA ASP A 79 16.68 0.97 -28.70
C ASP A 79 15.23 1.36 -29.04
N ASP A 80 14.81 2.53 -28.55
CA ASP A 80 13.45 3.03 -28.78
C ASP A 80 13.15 3.25 -30.28
N ASN A 81 14.15 3.66 -31.07
CA ASN A 81 14.01 3.88 -32.50
C ASN A 81 13.74 2.58 -33.26
N ARG A 82 14.44 1.50 -32.91
CA ARG A 82 14.25 0.16 -33.46
C ARG A 82 12.91 -0.42 -33.02
N THR A 83 12.54 -0.24 -31.75
CA THR A 83 11.22 -0.62 -31.23
C THR A 83 10.09 0.03 -32.03
N ASN A 84 10.18 1.34 -32.24
CA ASN A 84 9.20 2.10 -33.00
C ASN A 84 9.18 1.71 -34.49
N SER A 85 10.34 1.42 -35.07
CA SER A 85 10.44 0.93 -36.45
C SER A 85 9.76 -0.44 -36.62
N VAL A 86 10.00 -1.37 -35.70
CA VAL A 86 9.33 -2.68 -35.69
C VAL A 86 7.82 -2.51 -35.54
N LYS A 87 7.35 -1.68 -34.60
CA LYS A 87 5.91 -1.37 -34.44
C LYS A 87 5.31 -0.79 -35.72
N SER A 88 5.99 0.16 -36.36
CA SER A 88 5.51 0.79 -37.60
C SER A 88 5.35 -0.22 -38.73
N ILE A 89 6.37 -1.07 -38.92
CA ILE A 89 6.34 -2.13 -39.93
C ILE A 89 5.22 -3.13 -39.64
N LEU A 90 5.11 -3.63 -38.41
CA LEU A 90 4.05 -4.56 -38.03
C LEU A 90 2.66 -3.93 -38.18
N ASN A 91 2.47 -2.67 -37.80
CA ASN A 91 1.21 -1.96 -38.01
C ASN A 91 0.85 -1.84 -39.49
N SER A 92 1.83 -1.55 -40.36
CA SER A 92 1.60 -1.45 -41.81
C SER A 92 1.20 -2.80 -42.44
N LYS A 93 1.64 -3.92 -41.84
CA LYS A 93 1.48 -5.27 -42.39
C LYS A 93 0.32 -6.04 -41.79
N LEU A 94 0.17 -5.97 -40.48
CA LEU A 94 -0.83 -6.70 -39.71
C LEU A 94 -2.04 -5.83 -39.38
N GLY A 95 -1.93 -4.51 -39.50
CA GLY A 95 -2.93 -3.56 -39.03
C GLY A 95 -2.75 -3.19 -37.55
N THR A 96 -3.16 -1.97 -37.21
CA THR A 96 -3.15 -1.48 -35.83
C THR A 96 -4.12 -2.31 -34.98
N ASN A 97 -3.70 -2.69 -33.76
CA ASN A 97 -4.48 -3.46 -32.77
C ASN A 97 -4.74 -4.95 -33.10
N ASN A 98 -4.15 -5.49 -34.17
CA ASN A 98 -4.26 -6.92 -34.48
C ASN A 98 -3.18 -7.79 -33.78
N TYR A 99 -2.30 -7.16 -33.01
CA TYR A 99 -1.22 -7.82 -32.27
C TYR A 99 -0.85 -7.00 -31.03
N GLU A 100 -0.26 -7.68 -30.05
CA GLU A 100 0.40 -7.04 -28.92
C GLU A 100 1.91 -7.30 -29.00
N LEU A 101 2.69 -6.23 -28.86
CA LEU A 101 4.15 -6.30 -28.83
C LEU A 101 4.63 -6.13 -27.40
N PHE A 102 5.42 -7.09 -26.95
CA PHE A 102 6.04 -7.12 -25.62
C PHE A 102 7.56 -7.14 -25.74
N GLU A 103 8.22 -6.66 -24.70
CA GLU A 103 9.65 -6.90 -24.49
C GLU A 103 9.85 -8.31 -23.91
N GLY A 104 11.01 -8.91 -24.16
CA GLY A 104 11.39 -10.17 -23.54
C GLY A 104 12.19 -9.96 -22.27
N CYS A 105 11.59 -10.18 -21.10
CA CYS A 105 12.27 -10.10 -19.82
C CYS A 105 12.76 -11.46 -19.31
N MET A 106 13.75 -11.43 -18.43
CA MET A 106 14.22 -12.58 -17.65
C MET A 106 14.06 -12.25 -16.17
N GLY A 107 13.42 -13.14 -15.41
CA GLY A 107 13.25 -12.96 -13.98
C GLY A 107 13.60 -14.21 -13.19
N THR A 108 13.72 -14.05 -11.88
CA THR A 108 14.06 -15.13 -10.95
C THR A 108 12.88 -15.45 -10.06
N LEU A 109 12.65 -16.74 -9.80
CA LEU A 109 11.62 -17.18 -8.88
C LEU A 109 12.19 -17.10 -7.45
N PRO A 110 11.50 -16.45 -6.49
CA PRO A 110 11.99 -16.30 -5.13
C PRO A 110 11.96 -17.62 -4.33
N ILE A 111 11.36 -18.68 -4.87
CA ILE A 111 11.36 -20.02 -4.29
C ILE A 111 12.04 -20.95 -5.27
N ASN A 112 13.04 -21.70 -4.77
CA ASN A 112 13.75 -22.72 -5.53
C ASN A 112 12.77 -23.88 -5.80
N ILE A 113 12.06 -23.80 -6.91
CA ILE A 113 11.08 -24.82 -7.29
C ILE A 113 11.90 -26.00 -7.76
N SER A 114 12.07 -27.00 -6.89
CA SER A 114 12.82 -28.23 -7.15
C SER A 114 12.53 -28.79 -8.54
N GLY A 115 13.43 -28.47 -9.48
CA GLY A 115 13.33 -28.82 -10.89
C GLY A 115 14.38 -28.05 -11.71
N PRO A 116 15.04 -28.68 -12.69
CA PRO A 116 15.99 -27.98 -13.54
C PRO A 116 15.33 -26.82 -14.29
N GLY A 117 16.03 -25.69 -14.45
CA GLY A 117 15.63 -24.57 -15.31
C GLY A 117 14.80 -23.45 -14.66
N THR A 118 14.81 -23.32 -13.33
CA THR A 118 14.06 -22.28 -12.60
C THR A 118 14.88 -21.05 -12.23
N ASP A 119 16.19 -21.07 -12.51
CA ASP A 119 17.15 -20.00 -12.17
C ASP A 119 17.01 -18.76 -13.08
N GLY A 120 16.22 -18.87 -14.15
CA GLY A 120 15.86 -17.75 -15.03
C GLY A 120 14.63 -18.11 -15.85
N VAL A 121 13.51 -17.44 -15.55
CA VAL A 121 12.27 -17.56 -16.30
C VAL A 121 12.21 -16.42 -17.30
N TYR A 122 12.17 -16.79 -18.57
CA TYR A 122 11.90 -15.84 -19.64
C TYR A 122 10.39 -15.61 -19.79
N PHE A 123 9.96 -14.36 -19.94
CA PHE A 123 8.54 -14.00 -20.05
C PHE A 123 8.34 -12.70 -20.86
N PRO A 124 7.21 -12.54 -21.57
CA PRO A 124 6.86 -11.27 -22.19
C PRO A 124 6.48 -10.24 -21.11
N CYS A 125 7.02 -9.04 -21.21
CA CYS A 125 6.84 -7.95 -20.26
C CYS A 125 6.52 -6.63 -20.98
N GLY A 126 5.93 -5.67 -20.27
CA GLY A 126 5.70 -4.32 -20.78
C GLY A 126 7.00 -3.55 -20.96
N PHE A 127 7.03 -2.60 -21.88
CA PHE A 127 8.22 -1.76 -22.16
C PHE A 127 8.66 -0.88 -20.97
N ASP A 128 7.74 -0.64 -20.04
CA ASP A 128 7.93 0.08 -18.79
C ASP A 128 8.51 -0.80 -17.66
N THR A 129 8.78 -2.08 -17.93
CA THR A 129 9.32 -3.00 -16.92
C THR A 129 10.73 -2.61 -16.49
N GLY A 130 10.88 -2.37 -15.19
CA GLY A 130 12.14 -2.06 -14.52
C GLY A 130 12.85 -3.27 -13.95
N ILE A 131 14.11 -3.07 -13.57
CA ILE A 131 14.81 -4.00 -12.66
C ILE A 131 14.11 -3.92 -11.29
N ASP A 132 14.05 -5.04 -10.58
CA ASP A 132 13.38 -5.20 -9.28
C ASP A 132 11.85 -5.08 -9.29
N ASP A 133 11.23 -4.96 -10.47
CA ASP A 133 9.79 -5.15 -10.60
C ASP A 133 9.38 -6.58 -10.25
N TYR A 134 8.21 -6.71 -9.62
CA TYR A 134 7.62 -7.99 -9.25
C TYR A 134 6.39 -8.30 -10.10
N PHE A 135 6.30 -9.55 -10.52
CA PHE A 135 5.19 -10.02 -11.35
C PHE A 135 4.59 -11.30 -10.77
N LYS A 136 3.28 -11.39 -10.89
CA LYS A 136 2.54 -12.64 -10.79
C LYS A 136 2.52 -13.27 -12.17
N ILE A 137 3.00 -14.51 -12.28
CA ILE A 137 3.10 -15.18 -13.57
C ILE A 137 2.49 -16.58 -13.55
N PHE A 138 1.97 -16.97 -14.71
CA PHE A 138 1.72 -18.37 -15.05
C PHE A 138 2.98 -18.98 -15.64
N LEU A 139 3.42 -20.12 -15.12
CA LEU A 139 4.60 -20.83 -15.59
C LEU A 139 4.21 -22.05 -16.40
N LEU A 140 4.74 -22.14 -17.62
CA LEU A 140 4.64 -23.32 -18.46
C LEU A 140 6.00 -24.02 -18.56
N LYS A 141 5.96 -25.35 -18.42
CA LYS A 141 7.09 -26.23 -18.70
C LYS A 141 7.14 -26.51 -20.20
N LYS A 142 8.24 -26.19 -20.85
CA LYS A 142 8.50 -26.55 -22.24
C LYS A 142 9.08 -27.97 -22.29
N THR A 143 8.50 -28.82 -23.13
CA THR A 143 9.02 -30.16 -23.41
C THR A 143 9.20 -30.33 -24.91
N LYS A 144 10.31 -30.96 -25.32
CA LYS A 144 10.59 -31.34 -26.70
C LYS A 144 10.94 -32.82 -26.70
N ASP A 145 10.22 -33.63 -27.48
CA ASP A 145 10.42 -35.09 -27.57
C ASP A 145 10.38 -35.80 -26.20
N GLY A 146 9.51 -35.33 -25.31
CA GLY A 146 9.39 -35.83 -23.93
C GLY A 146 10.47 -35.35 -22.96
N LEU A 147 11.50 -34.67 -23.45
CA LEU A 147 12.58 -34.10 -22.62
C LEU A 147 12.26 -32.66 -22.21
N PHE A 148 12.76 -32.25 -21.04
CA PHE A 148 12.63 -30.87 -20.58
C PHE A 148 13.45 -29.91 -21.45
N GLY A 149 12.78 -28.89 -21.99
CA GLY A 149 13.36 -27.89 -22.89
C GLY A 149 13.37 -26.47 -22.32
N GLY A 150 13.02 -26.28 -21.04
CA GLY A 150 13.00 -24.97 -20.37
C GLY A 150 11.64 -24.56 -19.82
N THR A 151 11.52 -23.32 -19.36
CA THR A 151 10.27 -22.72 -18.87
C THR A 151 10.00 -21.38 -19.52
N ILE A 152 8.71 -21.05 -19.69
CA ILE A 152 8.26 -19.72 -20.10
C ILE A 152 7.20 -19.23 -19.11
N GLY A 153 7.30 -17.95 -18.75
CA GLY A 153 6.30 -17.25 -17.93
C GLY A 153 5.34 -16.44 -18.78
N PHE A 154 4.12 -16.27 -18.32
CA PHE A 154 3.15 -15.29 -18.85
C PHE A 154 2.68 -14.41 -17.70
N VAL A 155 2.71 -13.09 -17.89
CA VAL A 155 2.31 -12.13 -16.85
C VAL A 155 0.81 -12.20 -16.63
N GLU A 156 0.41 -12.41 -15.37
CA GLU A 156 -0.97 -12.24 -14.91
C GLU A 156 -1.19 -10.79 -14.48
N LYS A 157 -0.29 -10.26 -13.63
CA LYS A 157 -0.28 -8.86 -13.19
C LYS A 157 1.09 -8.43 -12.68
N LYS A 158 1.40 -7.14 -12.77
CA LYS A 158 2.47 -6.49 -12.00
C LYS A 158 2.03 -6.37 -10.54
N ILE A 159 2.97 -6.54 -9.61
CA ILE A 159 2.73 -6.44 -8.17
C ILE A 159 3.47 -5.20 -7.68
N GLU A 160 2.77 -4.32 -6.98
CA GLU A 160 3.36 -3.10 -6.43
C GLU A 160 4.29 -3.39 -5.27
N VAL A 161 5.26 -2.49 -5.06
CA VAL A 161 6.26 -2.58 -3.99
C VAL A 161 5.96 -1.50 -2.97
N GLY A 162 5.60 -1.91 -1.75
CA GLY A 162 5.37 -1.02 -0.62
C GLY A 162 6.66 -0.68 0.16
N PRO A 163 6.54 -0.06 1.35
CA PRO A 163 5.30 0.14 2.12
C PRO A 163 4.48 1.36 1.68
N VAL A 164 5.03 2.21 0.81
CA VAL A 164 4.30 3.35 0.22
C VAL A 164 3.74 2.94 -1.13
N ILE A 165 2.42 3.06 -1.29
CA ILE A 165 1.71 2.68 -2.51
C ILE A 165 0.63 3.70 -2.85
N ASP A 166 0.23 3.71 -4.12
CA ASP A 166 -0.94 4.47 -4.56
C ASP A 166 -2.22 3.79 -4.06
N ALA A 167 -3.20 4.61 -3.70
CA ALA A 167 -4.51 4.16 -3.27
C ALA A 167 -5.61 5.12 -3.72
N ASP A 168 -6.78 4.57 -4.02
CA ASP A 168 -7.96 5.38 -4.35
C ASP A 168 -8.84 5.54 -3.10
N VAL A 169 -9.24 6.77 -2.78
CA VAL A 169 -10.11 7.05 -1.63
C VAL A 169 -11.53 6.60 -1.96
N VAL A 170 -12.03 5.62 -1.21
CA VAL A 170 -13.34 4.98 -1.46
C VAL A 170 -14.43 5.61 -0.63
N ASN A 171 -14.12 5.95 0.62
CA ASN A 171 -15.08 6.50 1.56
C ASN A 171 -14.39 7.32 2.65
N ILE A 172 -15.09 8.32 3.15
CA ILE A 172 -14.70 9.10 4.32
C ILE A 172 -15.85 9.00 5.30
N THR A 173 -15.54 8.81 6.58
CA THR A 173 -16.57 8.56 7.60
C THR A 173 -16.68 9.72 8.57
N ASN A 174 -15.54 10.14 9.13
CA ASN A 174 -15.47 11.08 10.22
C ASN A 174 -14.23 11.95 10.10
N ILE A 175 -14.22 13.05 10.83
CA ILE A 175 -13.02 13.81 11.16
C ILE A 175 -12.60 13.42 12.58
N LEU A 176 -11.33 13.09 12.74
CA LEU A 176 -10.68 12.91 14.03
C LEU A 176 -9.94 14.19 14.37
N ALA A 177 -10.33 14.83 15.46
CA ALA A 177 -9.56 15.94 16.02
C ALA A 177 -8.86 15.48 17.29
N ARG A 178 -7.56 15.78 17.38
CA ARG A 178 -6.76 15.55 18.58
C ARG A 178 -6.12 16.86 19.01
N GLY A 179 -5.87 17.01 20.30
CA GLY A 179 -5.18 18.17 20.84
C GLY A 179 -4.62 17.91 22.24
N VAL A 180 -3.79 18.84 22.70
CA VAL A 180 -3.09 18.77 23.98
C VAL A 180 -3.67 19.80 24.94
N ILE A 181 -3.72 19.43 26.22
CA ILE A 181 -4.19 20.30 27.29
C ILE A 181 -3.02 20.54 28.25
N GLU A 182 -2.36 21.69 28.12
CA GLU A 182 -1.14 22.00 28.89
C GLU A 182 -1.41 22.68 30.23
N SER A 183 -2.60 23.25 30.42
CA SER A 183 -2.93 24.13 31.55
C SER A 183 -4.45 24.12 31.79
N ASP A 184 -4.99 25.18 32.41
CA ASP A 184 -6.42 25.43 32.56
C ASP A 184 -7.15 25.26 31.22
N PHE A 185 -8.28 24.54 31.24
CA PHE A 185 -9.10 24.27 30.07
C PHE A 185 -10.59 24.28 30.42
N TYR A 186 -11.43 24.55 29.43
CA TYR A 186 -12.87 24.75 29.66
C TYR A 186 -13.69 23.64 28.99
N PRO A 187 -13.92 22.49 29.66
CA PRO A 187 -14.61 21.35 29.06
C PRO A 187 -16.03 21.69 28.60
N ASP A 188 -16.71 22.62 29.28
CA ASP A 188 -18.07 23.04 28.93
C ASP A 188 -18.18 23.67 27.53
N ARG A 189 -17.07 24.18 26.99
CA ARG A 189 -17.03 24.73 25.62
C ARG A 189 -17.15 23.63 24.56
N LEU A 190 -16.83 22.38 24.90
CA LEU A 190 -16.84 21.25 23.98
C LEU A 190 -18.26 20.73 23.68
N TYR A 191 -19.25 21.01 24.54
CA TYR A 191 -20.64 20.56 24.35
C TYR A 191 -21.32 21.12 23.08
N GLY A 192 -20.73 22.15 22.46
CA GLY A 192 -21.20 22.69 21.18
C GLY A 192 -20.82 21.84 19.96
N ILE A 193 -19.91 20.87 20.11
CA ILE A 193 -19.45 20.01 19.03
C ILE A 193 -20.31 18.74 19.01
N ASN A 194 -20.95 18.47 17.87
CA ASN A 194 -21.63 17.19 17.65
C ASN A 194 -20.58 16.08 17.50
N THR A 195 -20.29 15.37 18.59
CA THR A 195 -19.30 14.29 18.65
C THR A 195 -19.99 12.94 18.73
N SER A 196 -19.43 11.96 18.03
CA SER A 196 -19.83 10.55 18.13
C SER A 196 -19.05 9.81 19.22
N ASP A 197 -17.82 10.26 19.48
CA ASP A 197 -16.94 9.78 20.54
C ASP A 197 -16.05 10.92 21.03
N MET A 198 -15.73 10.90 22.32
CA MET A 198 -14.86 11.88 22.96
C MET A 198 -14.09 11.24 24.11
N GLU A 199 -12.77 11.25 23.97
CA GLU A 199 -11.84 10.85 25.00
C GLU A 199 -11.12 12.09 25.53
N LEU A 200 -11.29 12.37 26.82
CA LEU A 200 -10.72 13.54 27.48
C LEU A 200 -9.95 13.10 28.72
N LEU A 201 -8.67 13.46 28.76
CA LEU A 201 -7.82 13.33 29.93
C LEU A 201 -7.38 14.70 30.39
N SER A 202 -7.82 15.12 31.57
CA SER A 202 -7.38 16.37 32.20
C SER A 202 -5.87 16.35 32.50
N PRO A 203 -5.19 17.51 32.45
CA PRO A 203 -3.82 17.64 32.91
C PRO A 203 -3.71 17.34 34.40
N ARG A 204 -2.51 16.94 34.83
CA ARG A 204 -2.27 16.47 36.20
C ARG A 204 -0.94 16.99 36.72
N VAL A 205 -0.93 17.40 37.98
CA VAL A 205 0.30 17.58 38.74
C VAL A 205 0.60 16.31 39.51
N LEU A 206 1.76 15.73 39.26
CA LEU A 206 2.29 14.56 39.95
C LEU A 206 3.31 14.97 41.01
N ILE A 207 3.10 14.52 42.23
CA ILE A 207 3.99 14.75 43.35
C ILE A 207 4.45 13.38 43.86
N ASN A 208 5.77 13.13 43.79
CA ASN A 208 6.38 11.85 44.17
C ASN A 208 6.53 11.67 45.69
N ARG A 209 5.52 12.11 46.44
CA ARG A 209 5.34 11.91 47.87
C ARG A 209 3.89 12.16 48.25
N THR A 210 3.47 11.65 49.40
CA THR A 210 2.25 12.10 50.06
C THR A 210 2.43 13.52 50.59
N VAL A 211 1.53 14.42 50.20
CA VAL A 211 1.49 15.81 50.69
C VAL A 211 0.71 15.84 52.02
N GLY A 212 1.06 16.77 52.93
CA GLY A 212 0.36 16.88 54.22
C GLY A 212 -1.07 17.39 54.06
N ASP A 213 -1.95 16.97 54.97
CA ASP A 213 -3.40 17.23 54.92
C ASP A 213 -3.78 18.71 54.80
N GLU A 214 -2.97 19.61 55.38
CA GLU A 214 -3.19 21.07 55.30
C GLU A 214 -3.05 21.59 53.87
N ILE A 215 -1.97 21.21 53.18
CA ILE A 215 -1.70 21.62 51.80
C ILE A 215 -2.67 20.91 50.84
N LEU A 216 -2.97 19.63 51.10
CA LEU A 216 -3.98 18.89 50.34
C LEU A 216 -5.35 19.57 50.44
N GLY A 217 -5.77 19.98 51.65
CA GLY A 217 -7.02 20.68 51.86
C GLY A 217 -7.08 22.04 51.16
N GLU A 218 -5.96 22.77 51.11
CA GLU A 218 -5.88 24.02 50.35
C GLU A 218 -6.03 23.76 48.85
N ILE A 219 -5.32 22.77 48.29
CA ILE A 219 -5.38 22.41 46.87
C ILE A 219 -6.77 21.87 46.48
N ASP A 220 -7.35 20.97 47.27
CA ASP A 220 -8.65 20.34 47.01
C ASP A 220 -9.81 21.35 47.11
N SER A 221 -9.61 22.46 47.84
CA SER A 221 -10.59 23.55 47.90
C SER A 221 -10.62 24.42 46.64
N LEU A 222 -9.62 24.31 45.76
CA LEU A 222 -9.56 25.08 44.53
C LEU A 222 -10.61 24.58 43.52
N PRO A 223 -11.20 25.48 42.73
CA PRO A 223 -12.20 25.08 41.75
C PRO A 223 -11.60 24.19 40.68
N GLY A 224 -12.31 23.11 40.36
CA GLY A 224 -11.95 22.25 39.24
C GLY A 224 -10.80 21.28 39.52
N VAL A 225 -10.51 21.02 40.78
CA VAL A 225 -9.42 20.14 41.25
C VAL A 225 -10.00 18.84 41.81
N ASP A 226 -9.35 17.71 41.51
CA ASP A 226 -9.57 16.40 42.13
C ASP A 226 -8.21 15.86 42.61
N VAL A 227 -8.09 15.61 43.91
CA VAL A 227 -6.84 15.13 44.53
C VAL A 227 -6.96 13.66 44.91
N ARG A 228 -5.96 12.87 44.52
CA ARG A 228 -5.85 11.45 44.88
C ARG A 228 -4.48 11.14 45.44
N THR A 229 -4.44 10.25 46.43
CA THR A 229 -3.19 9.75 47.00
C THR A 229 -3.12 8.24 46.82
N GLU A 230 -2.11 7.77 46.09
CA GLU A 230 -1.91 6.36 45.78
C GLU A 230 -0.42 6.04 45.90
N ASP A 231 -0.05 4.95 46.58
CA ASP A 231 1.32 4.43 46.65
C ASP A 231 2.43 5.47 46.93
N ASN A 232 2.23 6.31 47.95
CA ASN A 232 3.12 7.43 48.31
C ASN A 232 3.28 8.49 47.20
N LYS A 233 2.29 8.66 46.33
CA LYS A 233 2.22 9.73 45.35
C LYS A 233 0.93 10.51 45.54
N THR A 234 1.00 11.80 45.27
CA THR A 234 -0.19 12.66 45.19
C THR A 234 -0.38 13.04 43.74
N ILE A 235 -1.59 12.80 43.23
CA ILE A 235 -2.02 13.12 41.87
C ILE A 235 -3.09 14.19 41.99
N VAL A 236 -2.84 15.36 41.42
CA VAL A 236 -3.78 16.48 41.39
C VAL A 236 -4.25 16.65 39.96
N SER A 237 -5.46 16.18 39.64
CA SER A 237 -6.07 16.44 38.33
C SER A 237 -6.80 17.78 38.38
N PHE A 238 -6.71 18.57 37.32
CA PHE A 238 -7.35 19.89 37.31
C PHE A 238 -7.91 20.25 35.93
N ASN A 239 -8.97 21.07 35.91
CA ASN A 239 -9.43 21.77 34.71
C ASN A 239 -9.36 23.30 34.84
N SER A 240 -9.33 23.81 36.07
CA SER A 240 -9.00 25.18 36.39
C SER A 240 -8.05 25.21 37.59
N SER A 241 -7.36 26.34 37.79
CA SER A 241 -6.49 26.60 38.94
C SER A 241 -5.04 26.14 38.82
N HIS A 242 -4.51 25.91 37.61
CA HIS A 242 -3.11 25.56 37.39
C HIS A 242 -2.15 26.51 38.14
N GLU A 243 -2.28 27.82 37.95
CA GLU A 243 -1.41 28.84 38.57
C GLU A 243 -1.50 28.83 40.11
N ASN A 244 -2.69 28.59 40.67
CA ASN A 244 -2.88 28.53 42.12
C ASN A 244 -2.23 27.28 42.71
N ILE A 245 -2.40 26.12 42.05
CA ILE A 245 -1.78 24.85 42.46
C ILE A 245 -0.27 25.01 42.44
N THR A 246 0.32 25.49 41.34
CA THR A 246 1.78 25.65 41.24
C THR A 246 2.30 26.63 42.27
N ARG A 247 1.60 27.74 42.51
CA ARG A 247 1.99 28.72 43.54
C ARG A 247 2.00 28.14 44.96
N ILE A 248 1.01 27.33 45.33
CA ILE A 248 0.97 26.65 46.64
C ILE A 248 2.17 25.72 46.76
N LEU A 249 2.41 24.88 45.74
CA LEU A 249 3.51 23.92 45.74
C LEU A 249 4.88 24.61 45.76
N GLU A 250 5.05 25.72 45.03
CA GLU A 250 6.29 26.52 45.02
C GLU A 250 6.54 27.21 46.35
N THR A 251 5.51 27.80 46.98
CA THR A 251 5.61 28.44 48.31
C THR A 251 6.09 27.45 49.36
N GLU A 252 5.58 26.22 49.29
CA GLU A 252 5.92 25.12 50.19
C GLU A 252 7.17 24.32 49.74
N ASN A 253 7.87 24.77 48.69
CA ASN A 253 9.05 24.12 48.11
C ASN A 253 8.83 22.62 47.81
N ILE A 254 7.66 22.26 47.30
CA ILE A 254 7.29 20.90 46.92
C ILE A 254 7.63 20.67 45.44
N PRO A 255 8.56 19.75 45.12
CA PRO A 255 8.84 19.42 43.72
C PRO A 255 7.67 18.65 43.11
N TYR A 256 7.32 19.01 41.88
CA TYR A 256 6.22 18.40 41.14
C TYR A 256 6.57 18.24 39.64
N ASN A 257 5.88 17.32 38.98
CA ASN A 257 5.91 17.16 37.52
C ASN A 257 4.52 17.47 36.96
N LEU A 258 4.46 18.27 35.89
CA LEU A 258 3.22 18.51 35.16
C LEU A 258 3.11 17.50 34.01
N GLU A 259 2.04 16.72 34.01
CA GLU A 259 1.64 15.88 32.89
C GLU A 259 0.53 16.58 32.10
N THR A 260 0.75 16.77 30.80
CA THR A 260 -0.24 17.38 29.92
C THR A 260 -1.40 16.42 29.70
N GLY A 261 -2.60 16.97 29.68
CA GLY A 261 -3.80 16.26 29.26
C GLY A 261 -3.86 16.10 27.74
N TYR A 262 -4.86 15.35 27.27
CA TYR A 262 -5.17 15.25 25.85
C TYR A 262 -6.68 15.20 25.63
N LEU A 263 -7.06 15.54 24.41
CA LEU A 263 -8.40 15.36 23.89
C LEU A 263 -8.30 14.64 22.55
N ALA A 264 -9.15 13.63 22.36
CA ALA A 264 -9.45 13.05 21.06
C ALA A 264 -10.97 13.05 20.88
N LEU A 265 -11.44 13.57 19.74
CA LEU A 265 -12.86 13.62 19.42
C LEU A 265 -13.10 13.17 17.98
N THR A 266 -14.18 12.42 17.81
CA THR A 266 -14.63 11.95 16.50
C THR A 266 -15.91 12.69 16.12
N VAL A 267 -15.87 13.45 15.04
CA VAL A 267 -17.00 14.25 14.54
C VAL A 267 -17.40 13.82 13.14
N PRO A 268 -18.65 14.06 12.74
CA PRO A 268 -19.11 13.76 11.38
C PRO A 268 -18.23 14.40 10.30
N GLU A 269 -18.05 13.73 9.16
CA GLU A 269 -17.25 14.26 8.03
C GLU A 269 -17.69 15.67 7.59
N ASN A 270 -18.99 15.95 7.61
CA ASN A 270 -19.55 17.24 7.18
C ASN A 270 -19.39 18.36 8.22
N ALA A 271 -18.72 18.11 9.34
CA ALA A 271 -18.47 19.11 10.36
C ALA A 271 -17.53 20.21 9.84
N SER A 272 -17.81 21.46 10.23
CA SER A 272 -16.98 22.59 9.85
C SER A 272 -15.64 22.56 10.58
N VAL A 273 -14.55 22.35 9.84
CA VAL A 273 -13.16 22.38 10.34
C VAL A 273 -12.85 23.69 11.08
N SER A 274 -13.30 24.82 10.55
CA SER A 274 -13.10 26.13 11.20
C SER A 274 -13.87 26.24 12.51
N PHE A 275 -15.09 25.70 12.59
CA PHE A 275 -15.86 25.66 13.83
C PHE A 275 -15.23 24.75 14.89
N ILE A 276 -14.73 23.57 14.49
CA ILE A 276 -14.01 22.65 15.39
C ILE A 276 -12.79 23.37 15.96
N ASN A 277 -11.91 23.90 15.10
CA ASN A 277 -10.72 24.62 15.54
C ASN A 277 -11.04 25.81 16.45
N TYR A 278 -12.05 26.61 16.10
CA TYR A 278 -12.48 27.72 16.94
C TYR A 278 -12.89 27.22 18.34
N THR A 279 -13.72 26.18 18.41
CA THR A 279 -14.25 25.66 19.68
C THR A 279 -13.14 25.05 20.54
N LEU A 280 -12.20 24.32 19.94
CA LEU A 280 -11.06 23.75 20.66
C LEU A 280 -10.11 24.83 21.21
N ASN A 281 -9.88 25.89 20.44
CA ASN A 281 -9.09 27.04 20.92
C ASN A 281 -9.79 27.79 22.06
N GLU A 282 -11.12 28.00 21.97
CA GLU A 282 -11.90 28.61 23.06
C GLU A 282 -11.91 27.75 24.33
N ALA A 283 -11.77 26.43 24.19
CA ALA A 283 -11.59 25.49 25.29
C ALA A 283 -10.14 25.44 25.83
N LYS A 284 -9.21 26.23 25.28
CA LYS A 284 -7.77 26.26 25.57
C LYS A 284 -7.01 24.97 25.26
N ILE A 285 -7.41 24.27 24.20
CA ILE A 285 -6.67 23.10 23.68
C ILE A 285 -5.67 23.58 22.62
N SER A 286 -4.43 23.15 22.74
CA SER A 286 -3.33 23.49 21.82
C SER A 286 -2.93 22.30 20.96
N ASN A 287 -2.01 22.53 20.01
CA ASN A 287 -1.43 21.50 19.14
C ASN A 287 -2.50 20.63 18.45
N ILE A 288 -3.54 21.29 17.93
CA ILE A 288 -4.69 20.62 17.33
C ILE A 288 -4.28 19.99 15.99
N THR A 289 -4.52 18.69 15.85
CA THR A 289 -4.38 17.95 14.59
C THR A 289 -5.76 17.49 14.13
N LEU A 290 -6.07 17.74 12.86
CA LEU A 290 -7.33 17.32 12.22
C LEU A 290 -7.00 16.37 11.08
N GLU A 291 -7.58 15.18 11.15
CA GLU A 291 -7.41 14.11 10.16
C GLU A 291 -8.79 13.59 9.77
N LYS A 292 -8.91 13.05 8.57
CA LYS A 292 -10.10 12.30 8.17
C LYS A 292 -9.85 10.82 8.42
N VAL A 293 -10.89 10.11 8.83
CA VAL A 293 -10.88 8.65 8.96
C VAL A 293 -11.80 8.08 7.90
N GLY A 294 -11.28 7.17 7.10
CA GLY A 294 -11.98 6.63 5.95
C GLY A 294 -11.45 5.28 5.52
N SER A 295 -11.79 4.91 4.29
CA SER A 295 -11.31 3.68 3.67
C SER A 295 -10.79 3.95 2.25
N VAL A 296 -9.73 3.24 1.88
CA VAL A 296 -9.08 3.31 0.57
C VAL A 296 -9.11 1.95 -0.13
N SER A 297 -9.02 1.97 -1.45
CA SER A 297 -8.86 0.79 -2.29
C SER A 297 -7.38 0.61 -2.63
N LEU A 298 -6.86 -0.58 -2.32
CA LEU A 298 -5.48 -1.01 -2.48
C LEU A 298 -5.38 -2.20 -3.42
N PRO A 299 -4.19 -2.44 -4.00
CA PRO A 299 -3.87 -3.71 -4.61
C PRO A 299 -4.07 -4.86 -3.61
N GLU A 300 -4.72 -5.94 -4.05
CA GLU A 300 -4.92 -7.17 -3.27
C GLU A 300 -3.59 -7.78 -2.76
N GLU A 301 -2.52 -7.58 -3.50
CA GLU A 301 -1.22 -8.19 -3.25
C GLU A 301 -0.13 -7.14 -3.47
N ILE A 302 0.80 -7.03 -2.52
CA ILE A 302 1.95 -6.11 -2.56
C ILE A 302 3.22 -6.79 -2.07
N ILE A 303 4.38 -6.24 -2.44
CA ILE A 303 5.67 -6.68 -1.93
C ILE A 303 6.13 -5.73 -0.83
N ILE A 304 6.36 -6.26 0.37
CA ILE A 304 7.00 -5.53 1.47
C ILE A 304 8.21 -6.35 1.91
N ASP A 305 9.39 -5.74 1.91
CA ASP A 305 10.66 -6.39 2.28
C ASP A 305 10.96 -7.68 1.48
N GLY A 306 10.62 -7.69 0.19
CA GLY A 306 10.79 -8.85 -0.69
C GLY A 306 9.80 -10.00 -0.43
N LYS A 307 8.86 -9.83 0.52
CA LYS A 307 7.80 -10.80 0.82
C LYS A 307 6.49 -10.32 0.20
N LEU A 308 5.69 -11.26 -0.33
CA LEU A 308 4.34 -10.91 -0.78
C LEU A 308 3.43 -10.91 0.42
N VAL A 309 2.68 -9.83 0.54
CA VAL A 309 1.64 -9.65 1.52
C VAL A 309 0.33 -9.54 0.77
N THR A 310 -0.67 -10.29 1.23
CA THR A 310 -2.05 -10.15 0.74
C THR A 310 -2.77 -9.21 1.68
N ILE A 311 -3.41 -8.19 1.13
CA ILE A 311 -4.18 -7.22 1.89
C ILE A 311 -5.62 -7.73 1.99
N PRO A 312 -6.12 -8.10 3.17
CA PRO A 312 -7.53 -8.44 3.33
C PRO A 312 -8.39 -7.17 3.16
N ASN A 313 -9.60 -7.32 2.63
CA ASN A 313 -10.54 -6.21 2.40
C ASN A 313 -9.89 -5.04 1.65
N ASN A 314 -9.08 -5.35 0.63
CA ASN A 314 -8.28 -4.36 -0.08
C ASN A 314 -9.13 -3.29 -0.77
N ASP A 315 -10.41 -3.54 -1.04
CA ASP A 315 -11.35 -2.57 -1.61
C ASP A 315 -11.88 -1.53 -0.61
N ARG A 316 -11.73 -1.79 0.70
CA ARG A 316 -12.18 -0.91 1.79
C ARG A 316 -11.22 -1.01 2.97
N PHE A 317 -9.96 -0.73 2.72
CA PHE A 317 -8.94 -0.78 3.75
C PHE A 317 -8.95 0.50 4.59
N ASP A 318 -9.01 0.37 5.92
CA ASP A 318 -9.09 1.54 6.81
C ASP A 318 -7.82 2.39 6.72
N ALA A 319 -8.02 3.72 6.63
CA ALA A 319 -6.93 4.67 6.50
C ALA A 319 -7.20 5.98 7.25
N VAL A 320 -6.12 6.59 7.73
CA VAL A 320 -6.08 7.98 8.18
C VAL A 320 -5.67 8.85 7.00
N LEU A 321 -6.46 9.88 6.72
CA LEU A 321 -6.37 10.72 5.54
C LEU A 321 -6.15 12.18 5.97
N LYS A 322 -5.56 12.98 5.09
CA LYS A 322 -5.43 14.42 5.32
C LYS A 322 -6.81 15.10 5.25
N ILE A 323 -6.89 16.28 5.85
CA ILE A 323 -8.17 16.99 6.01
C ILE A 323 -8.75 17.49 4.68
N ASP A 324 -7.89 17.71 3.69
CA ASP A 324 -8.22 18.18 2.34
C ASP A 324 -8.56 17.07 1.36
N THR A 325 -8.35 15.80 1.74
CA THR A 325 -8.61 14.63 0.90
C THR A 325 -10.10 14.42 0.64
N GLU A 326 -10.48 14.13 -0.60
CA GLU A 326 -11.85 13.89 -1.05
C GLU A 326 -12.07 12.45 -1.55
N ILE A 327 -13.32 12.00 -1.58
CA ILE A 327 -13.68 10.69 -2.13
C ILE A 327 -13.40 10.68 -3.64
N GLY A 328 -12.67 9.66 -4.10
CA GLY A 328 -12.24 9.52 -5.49
C GLY A 328 -10.83 10.05 -5.76
N ASP A 329 -10.18 10.69 -4.78
CA ASP A 329 -8.78 11.08 -4.92
C ASP A 329 -7.88 9.85 -4.99
N ARG A 330 -6.81 9.96 -5.78
CA ARG A 330 -5.71 8.99 -5.80
C ARG A 330 -4.54 9.57 -5.02
N ILE A 331 -4.22 8.93 -3.90
CA ILE A 331 -3.27 9.40 -2.90
C ILE A 331 -2.14 8.39 -2.70
N ASN A 332 -1.02 8.85 -2.14
CA ASN A 332 0.02 7.97 -1.64
C ASN A 332 -0.27 7.65 -0.18
N ILE A 333 -0.25 6.37 0.18
CA ILE A 333 -0.39 5.96 1.57
C ILE A 333 0.82 5.15 2.01
N SER A 334 1.19 5.30 3.27
CA SER A 334 2.16 4.47 3.96
C SER A 334 1.43 3.38 4.73
N LEU A 335 1.79 2.13 4.48
CA LEU A 335 1.26 0.97 5.20
C LEU A 335 2.05 0.70 6.47
N SER A 336 1.36 0.79 7.61
CA SER A 336 1.91 0.36 8.89
C SER A 336 1.94 -1.17 8.95
N THR A 337 3.11 -1.75 9.26
CA THR A 337 3.28 -3.21 9.29
C THR A 337 3.79 -3.72 10.62
N LEU A 338 3.33 -4.91 10.99
CA LEU A 338 3.83 -5.70 12.12
C LEU A 338 4.50 -6.97 11.60
N ARG A 339 5.74 -7.21 12.01
CA ARG A 339 6.47 -8.43 11.68
C ARG A 339 6.31 -9.46 12.80
N TYR A 340 5.85 -10.66 12.45
CA TYR A 340 5.77 -11.80 13.36
C TYR A 340 6.46 -13.02 12.74
N GLY A 341 7.70 -13.26 13.18
CA GLY A 341 8.57 -14.27 12.56
C GLY A 341 8.79 -13.97 11.09
N ASP A 342 8.34 -14.88 10.22
CA ASP A 342 8.45 -14.73 8.77
C ASP A 342 7.26 -14.04 8.09
N HIS A 343 6.23 -13.67 8.85
CA HIS A 343 5.03 -13.02 8.34
C HIS A 343 5.09 -11.51 8.51
N VAL A 344 4.57 -10.80 7.51
CA VAL A 344 4.34 -9.35 7.54
C VAL A 344 2.82 -9.15 7.54
N LEU A 345 2.29 -8.50 8.56
CA LEU A 345 0.89 -8.13 8.70
C LEU A 345 0.76 -6.63 8.51
N ILE A 346 -0.28 -6.20 7.79
CA ILE A 346 -0.59 -4.77 7.62
C ILE A 346 -1.60 -4.41 8.71
N MET A 347 -1.28 -3.38 9.48
CA MET A 347 -2.05 -2.95 10.66
C MET A 347 -2.95 -1.76 10.38
N GLY A 348 -2.60 -0.94 9.39
CA GLY A 348 -3.32 0.27 9.04
C GLY A 348 -2.60 1.04 7.94
N ALA A 349 -3.22 2.11 7.47
CA ALA A 349 -2.66 2.97 6.46
C ALA A 349 -2.82 4.46 6.82
N GLU A 350 -1.88 5.27 6.38
CA GLU A 350 -1.87 6.71 6.60
C GLU A 350 -1.43 7.43 5.32
N GLU A 351 -2.15 8.46 4.93
CA GLU A 351 -1.77 9.34 3.82
C GLU A 351 -0.50 10.13 4.13
N ILE A 352 0.44 10.17 3.17
CA ILE A 352 1.74 10.87 3.32
C ILE A 352 1.79 12.21 2.61
#